data_AF-A0A4V6JIN0-F1
#
_entry.id   AF-A0A4V6JIN0-F1
#
_cell.length_a   1.000
_cell.length_b   1.000
_cell.length_c   1.000
_cell.angle_alpha   90.00
_cell.angle_beta   90.00
_cell.angle_gamma   90.00
#
_symmetry.space_group_name_H-M   'P 1'
#
loop_
_entity.id
_entity.type
_entity.pdbx_description
1 polymer ?
#
loop_
_entity_poly.entity_id
_entity_poly.type
_entity_poly.pdbx_seq_one_letter_code
_entity_poly.pdbx_strand_id
1 'polypeptide(L)'
;MAGVIGLLNTAGFALMVWLPRNYYTDVLSMVIFGATIGALTCFLGGLIAVDISSKKAAGAALGTIGIASYAGAGLGEYITGVIIDRTSVIEAGKTLYNFDTLSLFWIAAGLFSAALTFITAGIVYYRQTIKRQTQISH
;
A
#
# COMPACT_ATOMS: atom_id res chain seq x y z
N MET A 1 -7.88 -5.79 10.01
CA MET A 1 -6.86 -6.69 9.42
C MET A 1 -6.05 -5.98 8.34
N ALA A 2 -6.66 -5.45 7.27
CA ALA A 2 -5.94 -4.77 6.18
C ALA A 2 -5.00 -3.63 6.62
N GLY A 3 -5.41 -2.79 7.58
CA GLY A 3 -4.56 -1.69 8.08
C GLY A 3 -3.26 -2.16 8.76
N VAL A 4 -3.29 -3.29 9.47
CA VAL A 4 -2.09 -3.87 10.11
C VAL A 4 -1.14 -4.45 9.06
N ILE A 5 -1.69 -5.13 8.04
CA ILE A 5 -0.90 -5.64 6.91
C ILE A 5 -0.29 -4.49 6.10
N GLY A 6 -1.02 -3.38 5.93
CA GLY A 6 -0.52 -2.16 5.28
C GLY A 6 0.62 -1.49 6.06
N LEU A 7 0.55 -1.47 7.39
CA LEU A 7 1.67 -1.04 8.23
C LEU A 7 2.86 -1.98 8.10
N LEU A 8 2.65 -3.30 8.12
CA LEU A 8 3.71 -4.28 7.95
C LEU A 8 4.38 -4.17 6.58
N ASN A 9 3.61 -3.84 5.53
CA ASN A 9 4.13 -3.56 4.20
C ASN A 9 5.05 -2.34 4.20
N THR A 10 4.58 -1.24 4.78
CA THR A 10 5.36 0.00 4.88
C THR A 10 6.62 -0.21 5.74
N ALA A 11 6.51 -1.00 6.81
CA ALA A 11 7.64 -1.40 7.63
C ALA A 11 8.63 -2.28 6.86
N GLY A 12 8.17 -3.25 6.07
CA GLY A 12 9.02 -4.09 5.21
C GLY A 12 9.83 -3.27 4.21
N PHE A 13 9.21 -2.26 3.59
CA PHE A 13 9.90 -1.32 2.71
C PHE A 13 10.90 -0.43 3.47
N ALA A 14 10.51 0.09 4.63
CA ALA A 14 11.39 0.89 5.49
C ALA A 14 12.61 0.09 5.98
N LEU A 15 12.42 -1.19 6.33
CA LEU A 15 13.50 -2.09 6.70
C LEU A 15 14.49 -2.27 5.54
N MET A 16 13.99 -2.43 4.30
CA MET A 16 14.82 -2.54 3.10
C MET A 16 15.69 -1.30 2.84
N VAL A 17 15.24 -0.12 3.27
CA VAL A 17 15.95 1.16 3.10
C VAL A 17 16.95 1.42 4.22
N TRP A 18 16.56 1.17 5.48
CA TRP A 18 17.33 1.61 6.65
C TRP A 18 18.14 0.51 7.36
N LEU A 19 17.94 -0.78 7.05
CA LEU A 19 18.82 -1.81 7.61
C LEU A 19 20.23 -1.74 6.99
N PRO A 20 21.27 -2.05 7.78
CA PRO A 20 22.61 -2.18 7.25
C PRO A 20 22.64 -3.27 6.19
N ARG A 21 23.31 -2.99 5.06
CA ARG A 21 23.35 -3.87 3.91
C ARG A 21 23.98 -5.21 4.28
N ASN A 22 23.15 -6.24 4.39
CA ASN A 22 23.55 -7.61 4.63
C ASN A 22 22.59 -8.52 3.86
N TYR A 23 23.13 -9.57 3.25
CA TYR A 23 22.35 -10.53 2.47
C TYR A 23 21.11 -11.02 3.23
N TYR A 24 21.25 -11.36 4.51
CA TYR A 24 20.15 -11.89 5.31
C TYR A 24 19.06 -10.86 5.62
N THR A 25 19.45 -9.61 5.89
CA THR A 25 18.51 -8.53 6.22
C THR A 25 17.73 -8.07 5.00
N ASP A 26 18.38 -8.07 3.83
CA ASP A 26 17.77 -7.73 2.56
C ASP A 26 16.75 -8.80 2.16
N VAL A 27 17.11 -10.08 2.25
CA VAL A 27 16.20 -11.21 2.00
C VAL A 27 15.00 -11.17 2.94
N LEU A 28 15.22 -10.96 4.25
CA LEU A 28 14.14 -10.88 5.21
C LEU A 28 13.18 -9.72 4.90
N SER A 29 13.72 -8.54 4.59
CA SER A 29 12.92 -7.36 4.25
C SER A 29 12.11 -7.57 2.98
N MET A 30 12.70 -8.18 1.95
CA MET A 30 12.01 -8.55 0.70
C MET A 30 10.90 -9.56 0.93
N VAL A 31 11.11 -10.56 1.79
CA VAL A 31 10.07 -11.55 2.13
C VAL A 31 8.91 -10.88 2.85
N ILE A 32 9.18 -10.03 3.84
CA ILE A 32 8.14 -9.30 4.58
C ILE A 32 7.35 -8.42 3.62
N PHE A 33 8.03 -7.58 2.84
CA PHE A 33 7.41 -6.66 1.90
C PHE A 33 6.63 -7.40 0.80
N GLY A 34 7.21 -8.43 0.19
CA GLY A 34 6.58 -9.22 -0.87
C GLY A 34 5.36 -9.99 -0.38
N ALA A 35 5.46 -10.65 0.79
CA ALA A 35 4.34 -11.37 1.38
C ALA A 35 3.17 -10.43 1.73
N THR A 36 3.46 -9.22 2.22
CA THR A 36 2.41 -8.24 2.52
C THR A 36 1.74 -7.67 1.29
N ILE A 37 2.49 -7.40 0.20
CA ILE A 37 1.89 -7.00 -1.08
C ILE A 37 0.95 -8.11 -1.58
N GLY A 38 1.42 -9.36 -1.59
CA GLY A 38 0.60 -10.51 -2.02
C GLY A 38 -0.70 -10.62 -1.21
N ALA A 39 -0.60 -10.52 0.12
CA ALA A 39 -1.77 -10.53 1.00
C ALA A 39 -2.74 -9.36 0.72
N LEU A 40 -2.23 -8.13 0.54
CA LEU A 40 -3.04 -6.95 0.25
C LEU A 40 -3.74 -7.06 -1.11
N THR A 41 -3.05 -7.52 -2.14
CA THR A 41 -3.62 -7.71 -3.48
C THR A 41 -4.68 -8.81 -3.49
N CYS A 42 -4.48 -9.91 -2.78
CA CYS A 42 -5.51 -10.95 -2.64
C CYS A 42 -6.74 -10.45 -1.88
N PHE A 43 -6.55 -9.64 -0.83
CA PHE A 43 -7.65 -9.03 -0.09
C PHE A 43 -8.45 -8.05 -0.93
N LEU A 44 -7.77 -7.07 -1.55
CA LEU A 44 -8.43 -6.01 -2.31
C LEU A 44 -9.01 -6.53 -3.63
N GLY A 45 -8.21 -7.31 -4.36
CA GLY A 45 -8.60 -7.89 -5.65
C GLY A 45 -9.64 -8.98 -5.47
N GLY A 46 -9.35 -10.02 -4.70
CA GLY A 46 -10.20 -11.20 -4.62
C GLY A 46 -11.35 -11.06 -3.63
N LEU A 47 -11.01 -11.01 -2.34
CA LEU A 47 -11.98 -11.19 -1.25
C LEU A 47 -13.00 -10.06 -1.19
N ILE A 48 -12.54 -8.81 -1.18
CA ILE A 48 -13.42 -7.64 -1.04
C ILE A 48 -14.30 -7.45 -2.29
N ALA A 49 -13.74 -7.66 -3.49
CA ALA A 49 -14.50 -7.50 -4.73
C ALA A 49 -15.64 -8.52 -4.83
N VAL A 50 -15.38 -9.78 -4.50
CA VAL A 50 -16.37 -10.86 -4.55
C VAL A 50 -17.40 -10.71 -3.43
N ASP A 51 -17.00 -10.24 -2.24
CA ASP A 51 -17.93 -10.05 -1.11
C ASP A 51 -18.93 -8.91 -1.36
N ILE A 52 -18.52 -7.84 -2.07
CA ILE A 52 -19.38 -6.68 -2.32
C ILE A 52 -20.29 -6.88 -3.54
N SER A 53 -19.86 -7.70 -4.50
CA SER A 53 -20.55 -7.83 -5.80
C SER A 53 -21.51 -9.01 -5.84
N SER A 54 -22.52 -8.92 -6.70
CA SER A 54 -23.36 -10.07 -7.02
C SER A 54 -22.56 -11.13 -7.78
N LYS A 55 -22.90 -12.42 -7.64
CA LYS A 55 -22.20 -13.53 -8.31
C LYS A 55 -22.03 -13.36 -9.82
N LYS A 56 -22.97 -12.66 -10.49
CA LYS A 56 -22.88 -12.35 -11.93
C LYS A 56 -21.98 -11.15 -12.26
N ALA A 57 -21.74 -10.25 -11.30
CA ALA A 57 -21.00 -9.00 -11.47
C ALA A 57 -19.57 -9.05 -10.90
N ALA A 58 -19.22 -10.11 -10.16
CA ALA A 58 -17.92 -10.26 -9.52
C ALA A 58 -16.73 -10.19 -10.50
N GLY A 59 -16.85 -10.80 -11.67
CA GLY A 59 -15.81 -10.72 -12.70
C GLY A 59 -15.60 -9.29 -13.22
N ALA A 60 -16.68 -8.51 -13.38
CA ALA A 60 -16.59 -7.11 -13.80
C ALA A 60 -15.98 -6.23 -12.70
N ALA A 61 -16.35 -6.45 -11.43
CA ALA A 61 -15.76 -5.74 -10.29
C ALA A 61 -14.27 -6.04 -10.12
N LEU A 62 -13.87 -7.30 -10.27
CA LEU A 62 -12.46 -7.71 -10.24
C LEU A 62 -11.67 -7.05 -11.38
N GLY A 63 -12.26 -7.01 -12.59
CA GLY A 63 -11.65 -6.37 -13.76
C GLY A 63 -11.44 -4.87 -13.59
N THR A 64 -12.41 -4.14 -13.04
CA THR A 64 -12.27 -2.69 -12.81
C THR A 64 -11.20 -2.38 -11.76
N ILE A 65 -11.11 -3.17 -10.68
CA ILE A 65 -10.04 -3.05 -9.69
C ILE A 65 -8.67 -3.29 -10.34
N GLY A 66 -8.57 -4.26 -11.26
CA GLY A 66 -7.35 -4.51 -12.02
C GLY A 66 -6.92 -3.31 -12.87
N ILE A 67 -7.85 -2.73 -13.64
CA ILE A 67 -7.57 -1.54 -14.47
C ILE A 67 -7.12 -0.36 -13.60
N ALA A 68 -7.82 -0.10 -12.49
CA ALA A 68 -7.45 0.95 -11.56
C ALA A 68 -6.05 0.72 -10.95
N SER A 69 -5.72 -0.54 -10.65
CA SER A 69 -4.40 -0.92 -10.10
C SER A 69 -3.27 -0.65 -11.10
N TYR A 70 -3.45 -1.00 -12.37
CA TYR A 70 -2.45 -0.71 -13.41
C TYR A 70 -2.30 0.78 -13.68
N ALA A 71 -3.40 1.55 -13.67
CA ALA A 71 -3.33 3.00 -13.78
C ALA A 71 -2.55 3.62 -12.61
N GLY A 72 -2.79 3.13 -11.38
CA GLY A 72 -2.05 3.53 -10.19
C GLY A 72 -0.57 3.18 -10.26
N ALA A 73 -0.23 1.98 -10.72
CA ALA A 73 1.16 1.56 -10.92
C ALA A 73 1.87 2.47 -11.94
N GLY A 74 1.26 2.72 -13.10
CA GLY A 74 1.83 3.63 -14.11
C GLY A 74 2.04 5.05 -13.60
N LEU A 75 1.11 5.58 -12.79
CA LEU A 75 1.26 6.88 -12.13
C LEU A 75 2.39 6.87 -11.09
N GLY A 76 2.53 5.78 -10.33
CA GLY A 76 3.61 5.59 -9.37
C GLY A 76 5.00 5.58 -10.03
N GLU A 77 5.13 4.88 -11.16
CA GLU A 77 6.34 4.88 -11.98
C GLU A 77 6.66 6.28 -12.52
N TYR A 78 5.65 7.02 -13.00
CA TYR A 78 5.83 8.39 -13.48
C TYR A 78 6.31 9.33 -12.37
N ILE A 79 5.67 9.31 -11.19
CA ILE A 79 6.08 10.14 -10.04
C ILE A 79 7.51 9.77 -9.61
N THR A 80 7.84 8.48 -9.54
CA THR A 80 9.18 8.01 -9.22
C THR A 80 10.20 8.56 -10.20
N GLY A 81 9.89 8.53 -11.51
CA GLY A 81 10.74 9.11 -12.55
C GLY A 81 10.97 10.61 -12.38
N VAL A 82 9.91 11.38 -12.09
CA VAL A 82 10.02 12.83 -11.84
C VAL A 82 10.87 13.14 -10.60
N ILE A 83 10.70 12.38 -9.50
CA ILE A 83 11.49 12.57 -8.27
C ILE A 83 12.96 12.29 -8.54
N ILE A 84 13.26 11.19 -9.25
CA ILE A 84 14.63 10.80 -9.60
C ILE A 84 15.28 11.86 -10.47
N ASP A 85 14.60 12.36 -11.51
CA ASP A 85 15.12 13.40 -12.41
C ASP A 85 15.46 14.69 -11.64
N ARG A 86 14.54 15.16 -10.79
CA ARG A 86 14.70 16.39 -10.01
C ARG A 86 15.74 16.31 -8.90
N THR A 87 15.99 15.13 -8.35
CA THR A 87 16.93 14.92 -7.24
C THR A 87 18.31 14.44 -7.74
N SER A 88 18.46 14.20 -9.04
CA SER A 88 19.75 13.86 -9.63
C SER A 88 20.62 15.10 -9.83
N VAL A 89 21.84 15.08 -9.31
CA VAL A 89 22.82 16.16 -9.53
C VAL A 89 23.99 15.59 -10.31
N ILE A 90 24.36 16.26 -11.40
CA ILE A 90 25.53 15.89 -12.21
C ILE A 90 26.73 16.59 -11.58
N GLU A 91 27.50 15.86 -10.76
CA GLU A 91 28.81 16.30 -10.27
C GLU A 91 29.91 15.54 -10.99
N ALA A 92 30.87 16.27 -11.56
CA ALA A 92 32.08 15.71 -12.19
C ALA A 92 31.85 14.60 -13.24
N GLY A 93 30.76 14.68 -14.02
CA GLY A 93 30.43 13.71 -15.08
C GLY A 93 29.81 12.40 -14.57
N LYS A 94 29.47 12.31 -13.27
CA LYS A 94 28.77 11.17 -12.66
C LYS A 94 27.43 11.64 -12.10
N THR A 95 26.35 10.99 -12.49
CA THR A 95 25.01 11.26 -11.95
C THR A 95 24.93 10.72 -10.52
N LEU A 96 24.89 11.62 -9.53
CA LEU A 96 24.61 11.27 -8.14
C LEU A 96 23.10 11.23 -7.95
N TYR A 97 22.57 10.03 -7.76
CA TYR A 97 21.17 9.80 -7.43
C TYR A 97 20.98 9.82 -5.92
N ASN A 98 20.25 10.81 -5.42
CA ASN A 98 19.79 10.80 -4.05
C ASN A 98 18.45 10.04 -3.97
N PHE A 99 18.52 8.82 -3.42
CA PHE A 99 17.35 7.96 -3.23
C PHE A 99 16.61 8.22 -1.92
N ASP A 100 17.14 9.05 -1.01
CA ASP A 100 16.50 9.32 0.27
C ASP A 100 15.15 10.01 0.09
N THR A 101 15.07 10.97 -0.84
CA THR A 101 13.81 11.67 -1.18
C THR A 101 12.77 10.69 -1.72
N LEU A 102 13.19 9.75 -2.58
CA LEU A 102 12.31 8.74 -3.16
C LEU A 102 11.81 7.76 -2.11
N SER A 103 12.71 7.25 -1.26
CA SER A 103 12.36 6.34 -0.18
C SER A 103 11.42 6.99 0.83
N LEU A 104 11.68 8.25 1.20
CA LEU A 104 10.81 9.00 2.12
C LEU A 104 9.41 9.20 1.53
N PHE A 105 9.31 9.51 0.24
CA PHE A 105 8.03 9.64 -0.46
C PHE A 105 7.20 8.35 -0.37
N TRP A 106 7.79 7.20 -0.69
CA TRP A 106 7.08 5.92 -0.68
C TRP A 106 6.70 5.45 0.73
N ILE A 107 7.55 5.69 1.73
CA ILE A 107 7.23 5.41 3.13
C ILE A 107 6.08 6.32 3.61
N ALA A 108 6.13 7.61 3.31
CA ALA A 108 5.07 8.56 3.66
C ALA A 108 3.74 8.18 2.98
N ALA A 109 3.76 7.80 1.70
CA ALA A 109 2.59 7.32 0.98
C ALA A 109 2.01 6.04 1.60
N GLY A 110 2.87 5.09 1.99
CA GLY A 110 2.46 3.86 2.69
C GLY A 110 1.80 4.14 4.04
N LEU A 111 2.40 5.02 4.86
CA LEU A 111 1.83 5.45 6.14
C LEU A 111 0.50 6.18 5.95
N PHE A 112 0.40 7.06 4.95
CA PHE A 112 -0.83 7.77 4.62
C PHE A 112 -1.95 6.80 4.22
N SER A 113 -1.64 5.80 3.38
CA SER A 113 -2.58 4.74 3.00
C SER A 113 -3.05 3.93 4.21
N ALA A 114 -2.13 3.56 5.11
CA ALA A 114 -2.47 2.86 6.35
C ALA A 114 -3.38 3.73 7.24
N ALA A 115 -3.08 5.03 7.39
CA ALA A 115 -3.88 5.98 8.15
C ALA A 115 -5.32 6.07 7.62
N LEU A 116 -5.50 6.21 6.30
CA LEU A 116 -6.83 6.19 5.67
C LEU A 116 -7.59 4.89 5.96
N THR A 117 -6.88 3.76 5.96
CA THR A 117 -7.47 2.46 6.30
C THR A 117 -7.94 2.41 7.76
N PHE A 118 -7.17 2.96 8.70
CA PHE A 118 -7.60 3.04 10.11
C PHE A 118 -8.76 4.00 10.31
N ILE A 119 -8.78 5.14 9.62
CA ILE A 119 -9.88 6.11 9.70
C ILE A 119 -11.18 5.47 9.23
N THR A 120 -11.18 4.82 8.07
CA THR A 120 -12.37 4.13 7.55
C THR A 120 -12.83 2.99 8.46
N ALA A 121 -11.89 2.21 9.02
CA ALA A 121 -12.20 1.19 10.02
C ALA A 121 -12.85 1.78 11.28
N GLY A 122 -12.34 2.92 11.78
CA GLY A 122 -12.92 3.63 12.93
C GLY A 122 -14.34 4.14 12.66
N ILE A 123 -14.59 4.70 11.48
CA ILE A 123 -15.92 5.15 11.05
C ILE A 123 -16.89 3.96 11.00
N VAL A 124 -16.47 2.82 10.43
CA VAL A 124 -17.31 1.61 10.36
C VAL A 124 -17.60 1.07 11.75
N TYR A 125 -16.60 1.01 12.62
CA TYR A 125 -16.77 0.58 14.01
C TYR A 125 -17.81 1.45 14.74
N TYR A 126 -17.69 2.77 14.63
CA TYR A 126 -18.64 3.72 15.23
C TYR A 126 -20.06 3.57 14.68
N ARG A 127 -20.21 3.30 13.37
CA ARG A 127 -21.52 3.04 12.77
C ARG A 127 -22.14 1.73 13.25
N GLN A 128 -21.33 0.69 13.47
CA GLN A 128 -21.80 -0.60 13.95
C GLN A 128 -22.25 -0.54 15.41
N THR A 129 -21.55 0.22 16.26
CA THR A 129 -21.94 0.39 17.67
C THR A 129 -23.29 1.10 17.78
N ILE A 130 -23.52 2.17 17.00
CA ILE A 130 -24.82 2.87 16.96
C ILE A 130 -25.93 1.92 16.50
N LYS A 131 -25.75 1.19 15.40
CA LYS A 131 -26.77 0.25 14.90
C LYS A 131 -27.11 -0.85 15.90
N ARG A 132 -26.11 -1.36 16.64
CA ARG A 132 -26.34 -2.35 17.71
C ARG A 132 -27.18 -1.78 18.85
N GLN A 133 -26.94 -0.53 19.26
CA GLN A 133 -27.72 0.10 20.32
C GLN A 133 -29.18 0.31 19.92
N THR A 134 -29.44 0.72 18.68
CA THR A 134 -30.83 0.92 18.19
C THR A 134 -31.60 -0.41 18.09
N GLN A 135 -30.96 -1.52 17.75
CA GLN A 135 -31.60 -2.84 17.68
C GLN A 135 -31.90 -3.47 19.04
N ILE A 136 -31.17 -3.11 20.10
CA ILE A 136 -31.41 -3.63 21.47
C ILE A 136 -32.53 -2.82 22.18
N SER A 137 -32.84 -1.62 21.69
CA SER A 137 -33.89 -0.75 22.23
C SER A 137 -35.29 -1.00 21.64
N HIS A 138 -35.44 -1.99 20.77
CA HIS A 138 -36.71 -2.47 20.20
C HIS A 138 -36.96 -3.91 20.65
#